data_AF-A0A846D4C3-F1
#
_entry.id   AF-A0A846D4C3-F1
#
_cell.length_a   1.000
_cell.length_b   1.000
_cell.length_c   1.000
_cell.angle_alpha   90.00
_cell.angle_beta   90.00
_cell.angle_gamma   90.00
#
_symmetry.space_group_name_H-M   'P 1'
#
loop_
_entity.id
_entity.type
_entity.pdbx_description
1 polymer ?
#
loop_
_entity_poly.entity_id
_entity_poly.type
_entity_poly.pdbx_seq_one_letter_code
_entity_poly.pdbx_strand_id
1 'polypeptide(L)'
;MLPIAPSLGTAATNDPQVNPQFTTPVEFGPNNQIPDGTTVRIRYTPDTGTPLEATYTYTEDGGFTTTDPAVNVGTLTPGQQLDYEVIVDLPANTPQVQGYGIPIVSFVDNNPNGDFDVTQETVFNITVDRVYTGYMQMVKEARILDTDGVTVIEEFTTGTPTGDPEEGGLTERAKPGQFIEYRITYTNISEPLVGAGNVILDANNFTITEDGEQAPNNWVTVTTHEQGTEPSQGTVEYFNKTLSFGNSDPASGEEVTKYVNEVGTVAPGDNGSFVFRRKVD
;
A
#
# COMPACT_ATOMS: atom_id res chain seq x y z
N MET A 1 -21.39 2.63 19.13
CA MET A 1 -20.27 2.77 18.17
C MET A 1 -20.76 2.37 16.80
N LEU A 2 -20.34 3.06 15.75
CA LEU A 2 -20.73 2.77 14.37
C LEU A 2 -19.66 3.28 13.38
N PRO A 3 -19.56 2.72 12.16
CA PRO A 3 -18.77 3.32 11.10
C PRO A 3 -19.49 4.52 10.49
N ILE A 4 -18.75 5.56 10.10
CA ILE A 4 -19.29 6.75 9.43
C ILE A 4 -18.62 6.95 8.07
N ALA A 5 -19.30 7.65 7.17
CA ALA A 5 -18.69 8.05 5.91
C ALA A 5 -17.46 8.97 6.16
N PRO A 6 -16.39 8.85 5.36
CA PRO A 6 -15.18 9.68 5.50
C PRO A 6 -15.42 11.19 5.60
N SER A 7 -16.36 11.69 4.80
CA SER A 7 -16.77 13.10 4.82
C SER A 7 -17.38 13.54 6.15
N LEU A 8 -18.18 12.69 6.81
CA LEU A 8 -18.80 13.01 8.10
C LEU A 8 -17.76 13.09 9.21
N GLY A 9 -16.79 12.17 9.23
CA GLY A 9 -15.72 12.23 10.20
C GLY A 9 -14.87 13.50 10.03
N THR A 10 -14.54 13.85 8.78
CA THR A 10 -13.69 15.01 8.48
C THR A 10 -14.40 16.30 8.86
N ALA A 11 -15.72 16.40 8.62
CA ALA A 11 -16.52 17.52 9.08
C ALA A 11 -16.51 17.63 10.61
N ALA A 12 -16.69 16.51 11.32
CA ALA A 12 -16.75 16.50 12.78
C ALA A 12 -15.43 16.90 13.46
N THR A 13 -14.28 16.58 12.85
CA THR A 13 -12.97 16.99 13.39
C THR A 13 -12.61 18.45 13.10
N ASN A 14 -13.19 19.05 12.06
CA ASN A 14 -12.96 20.43 11.66
C ASN A 14 -13.98 21.44 12.21
N ASP A 15 -15.06 20.97 12.84
CA ASP A 15 -16.09 21.85 13.36
C ASP A 15 -15.62 22.58 14.63
N PRO A 16 -15.50 23.93 14.61
CA PRO A 16 -15.03 24.68 15.77
C PRO A 16 -15.99 24.62 16.96
N GLN A 17 -17.23 24.17 16.77
CA GLN A 17 -18.24 24.02 17.84
C GLN A 17 -18.11 22.69 18.61
N VAL A 18 -17.32 21.75 18.10
CA VAL A 18 -17.06 20.45 18.73
C VAL A 18 -15.88 20.56 19.71
N ASN A 19 -16.03 19.96 20.90
CA ASN A 19 -15.00 19.92 21.94
C ASN A 19 -14.78 18.48 22.43
N PRO A 20 -13.55 17.92 22.43
CA PRO A 20 -12.28 18.57 22.11
C PRO A 20 -12.09 18.89 20.63
N GLN A 21 -11.56 20.09 20.35
CA GLN A 21 -11.06 20.42 19.02
C GLN A 21 -9.80 19.59 18.75
N PHE A 22 -9.77 18.82 17.66
CA PHE A 22 -8.55 18.17 17.22
C PHE A 22 -7.61 19.23 16.61
N THR A 23 -6.44 19.43 17.21
CA THR A 23 -5.48 20.48 16.80
C THR A 23 -4.83 20.22 15.43
N THR A 24 -5.03 19.02 14.89
CA THR A 24 -4.70 18.65 13.51
C THR A 24 -5.92 17.94 12.93
N PRO A 25 -6.61 18.53 11.96
CA PRO A 25 -7.65 17.84 11.21
C PRO A 25 -7.10 16.52 10.67
N VAL A 26 -7.75 15.42 11.03
CA VAL A 26 -7.49 14.14 10.38
C VAL A 26 -8.44 14.07 9.19
N GLU A 27 -7.87 14.12 7.98
CA GLU A 27 -8.62 13.89 6.74
C GLU A 27 -8.82 12.38 6.58
N PHE A 28 -10.08 11.93 6.52
CA PHE A 28 -10.40 10.51 6.43
C PHE A 28 -10.53 10.00 4.98
N GLY A 29 -10.19 10.84 4.01
CA GLY A 29 -10.33 10.58 2.58
C GLY A 29 -11.73 10.91 2.03
N PRO A 30 -11.92 10.81 0.70
CA PRO A 30 -13.22 11.01 0.07
C PRO A 30 -14.11 9.76 0.19
N ASN A 31 -15.44 9.95 0.13
CA ASN A 31 -16.41 8.85 0.17
C ASN A 31 -16.20 7.83 -0.96
N ASN A 32 -15.77 8.25 -2.14
CA ASN A 32 -15.54 7.38 -3.29
C ASN A 32 -14.29 6.48 -3.16
N GLN A 33 -13.50 6.63 -2.08
CA GLN A 33 -12.36 5.74 -1.82
C GLN A 33 -12.82 4.40 -1.27
N ILE A 34 -13.91 4.34 -0.51
CA ILE A 34 -14.44 3.08 0.02
C ILE A 34 -15.29 2.42 -1.08
N PRO A 35 -14.99 1.17 -1.49
CA PRO A 35 -15.78 0.49 -2.51
C PRO A 35 -17.21 0.20 -2.04
N ASP A 36 -18.19 0.41 -2.94
CA ASP A 36 -19.58 0.01 -2.72
C ASP A 36 -19.70 -1.48 -2.37
N GLY A 37 -20.52 -1.77 -1.35
CA GLY A 37 -20.70 -3.12 -0.84
C GLY A 37 -19.65 -3.55 0.19
N THR A 38 -18.71 -2.67 0.56
CA THR A 38 -17.86 -2.89 1.75
C THR A 38 -18.74 -3.09 2.97
N THR A 39 -18.49 -4.15 3.73
CA THR A 39 -19.18 -4.38 5.01
C THR A 39 -18.25 -4.15 6.18
N VAL A 40 -18.76 -3.47 7.20
CA VAL A 40 -18.05 -3.24 8.46
C VAL A 40 -18.87 -3.84 9.57
N ARG A 41 -18.27 -4.76 10.31
CA ARG A 41 -18.90 -5.45 11.43
C ARG A 41 -18.20 -5.06 12.71
N ILE A 42 -18.94 -4.43 13.60
CA ILE A 42 -18.46 -4.05 14.93
C ILE A 42 -18.99 -5.08 15.90
N ARG A 43 -18.10 -5.64 16.72
CA ARG A 43 -18.44 -6.63 17.73
C ARG A 43 -17.84 -6.25 19.08
N TYR A 44 -18.67 -6.28 20.11
CA TYR A 44 -18.25 -6.17 21.51
C TYR A 44 -18.66 -7.42 22.27
N THR A 45 -17.71 -8.03 22.98
CA THR A 45 -17.98 -9.19 23.83
C THR A 45 -17.83 -8.78 25.29
N PRO A 46 -18.93 -8.60 26.05
CA PRO A 46 -18.83 -8.26 27.47
C PRO A 46 -18.32 -9.45 28.29
N ASP A 47 -17.67 -9.17 29.43
CA ASP A 47 -17.21 -10.20 30.39
C ASP A 47 -18.34 -11.14 30.82
N THR A 48 -19.55 -10.59 30.92
CA THR A 48 -20.77 -11.31 31.21
C THR A 48 -21.87 -10.89 30.24
N GLY A 49 -22.53 -11.86 29.61
CA GLY A 49 -23.66 -11.61 28.71
C GLY A 49 -23.44 -12.14 27.30
N THR A 50 -24.31 -11.72 26.38
CA THR A 50 -24.23 -12.07 24.96
C THR A 50 -23.38 -11.04 24.23
N PRO A 51 -22.53 -11.45 23.27
CA PRO A 51 -21.87 -10.51 22.37
C PRO A 51 -22.87 -9.58 21.67
N LEU A 52 -22.51 -8.30 21.58
CA LEU A 52 -23.23 -7.30 20.82
C LEU A 52 -22.54 -7.14 19.46
N GLU A 53 -23.32 -7.11 18.40
CA GLU A 53 -22.78 -7.11 17.04
C GLU A 53 -23.73 -6.33 16.11
N ALA A 54 -23.15 -5.54 15.22
CA ALA A 54 -23.88 -4.85 14.16
C ALA A 54 -23.04 -4.85 12.88
N THR A 55 -23.69 -5.14 11.75
CA THR A 55 -23.07 -5.14 10.42
C THR A 55 -23.61 -3.99 9.59
N TYR A 56 -22.71 -3.17 9.07
CA TYR A 56 -23.01 -2.02 8.24
C TYR A 56 -22.57 -2.29 6.81
N THR A 57 -23.36 -1.87 5.83
CA THR A 57 -22.99 -1.92 4.41
C THR A 57 -22.80 -0.51 3.89
N TYR A 58 -21.70 -0.30 3.17
CA TYR A 58 -21.36 0.97 2.57
C TYR A 58 -21.94 1.13 1.16
N THR A 59 -22.47 2.31 0.87
CA THR A 59 -22.61 2.82 -0.49
C THR A 59 -22.10 4.26 -0.55
N GLU A 60 -21.53 4.69 -1.68
CA GLU A 60 -20.99 6.04 -1.85
C GLU A 60 -22.04 7.12 -1.57
N ASP A 61 -23.27 6.93 -2.09
CA ASP A 61 -24.39 7.86 -1.95
C ASP A 61 -25.03 7.84 -0.55
N GLY A 62 -25.02 6.68 0.11
CA GLY A 62 -25.76 6.44 1.36
C GLY A 62 -24.90 6.38 2.61
N GLY A 63 -23.58 6.30 2.47
CA GLY A 63 -22.66 6.00 3.55
C GLY A 63 -22.88 4.59 4.11
N PHE A 64 -22.55 4.41 5.40
CA PHE A 64 -22.80 3.16 6.10
C PHE A 64 -24.24 3.09 6.60
N THR A 65 -24.93 2.01 6.24
CA THR A 65 -26.30 1.75 6.69
C THR A 65 -26.41 0.35 7.30
N THR A 66 -27.34 0.19 8.24
CA THR A 66 -27.64 -1.10 8.88
C THR A 66 -29.10 -1.20 9.28
N THR A 67 -29.57 -2.43 9.48
CA THR A 67 -30.84 -2.73 10.18
C THR A 67 -30.61 -3.30 11.58
N ASP A 68 -29.35 -3.56 11.94
CA ASP A 68 -28.97 -4.08 13.24
C ASP A 68 -29.07 -2.98 14.30
N PRO A 69 -29.38 -3.31 15.56
CA PRO A 69 -29.26 -2.34 16.64
C PRO A 69 -27.80 -1.92 16.81
N ALA A 70 -27.57 -0.62 17.06
CA ALA A 70 -26.22 -0.12 17.28
C ALA A 70 -25.53 -0.82 18.47
N VAL A 71 -24.22 -1.04 18.36
CA VAL A 71 -23.43 -1.64 19.45
C VAL A 71 -23.31 -0.63 20.60
N ASN A 72 -24.08 -0.87 21.66
CA ASN A 72 -24.12 -0.08 22.88
C ASN A 72 -23.40 -0.80 24.02
N VAL A 73 -22.24 -0.27 24.42
CA VAL A 73 -21.38 -0.85 25.47
C VAL A 73 -21.77 -0.42 26.90
N GLY A 74 -22.83 0.38 27.04
CA GLY A 74 -23.28 0.95 28.30
C GLY A 74 -22.44 2.13 28.78
N THR A 75 -22.51 2.42 30.07
CA THR A 75 -21.76 3.52 30.70
C THR A 75 -20.36 3.06 31.08
N LEU A 76 -19.35 3.81 30.64
CA LEU A 76 -17.97 3.63 31.08
C LEU A 76 -17.67 4.51 32.28
N THR A 77 -17.02 3.94 33.28
CA THR A 77 -16.46 4.72 34.39
C THR A 77 -15.20 5.47 33.93
N PRO A 78 -14.85 6.62 34.53
CA PRO A 78 -13.63 7.35 34.14
C PRO A 78 -12.38 6.47 34.24
N GLY A 79 -11.62 6.40 33.14
CA GLY A 79 -10.40 5.58 33.05
C GLY A 79 -10.62 4.11 32.72
N GLN A 80 -11.88 3.66 32.60
CA GLN A 80 -12.18 2.32 32.11
C GLN A 80 -11.86 2.22 30.62
N GLN A 81 -11.15 1.14 30.26
CA GLN A 81 -10.88 0.76 28.87
C GLN A 81 -11.76 -0.43 28.51
N LEU A 82 -12.06 -0.55 27.23
CA LEU A 82 -12.95 -1.57 26.71
C LEU A 82 -12.52 -1.90 25.28
N ASP A 83 -12.33 -3.18 25.01
CA ASP A 83 -11.89 -3.67 23.70
C ASP A 83 -13.10 -4.07 22.85
N TYR A 84 -13.06 -3.70 21.58
CA TYR A 84 -14.03 -4.12 20.58
C TYR A 84 -13.29 -4.57 19.32
N GLU A 85 -13.97 -5.38 18.51
CA GLU A 85 -13.46 -5.89 17.25
C GLU A 85 -14.15 -5.16 16.09
N VAL A 86 -13.35 -4.74 15.11
CA VAL A 86 -13.84 -4.22 13.83
C VAL A 86 -13.35 -5.14 12.73
N ILE A 87 -14.30 -5.69 11.99
CA ILE A 87 -14.03 -6.57 10.85
C ILE A 87 -14.52 -5.84 9.60
N VAL A 88 -13.62 -5.62 8.66
CA VAL A 88 -13.91 -4.95 7.40
C VAL A 88 -13.75 -5.96 6.28
N ASP A 89 -14.83 -6.21 5.55
CA ASP A 89 -14.82 -7.05 4.36
C ASP A 89 -15.00 -6.17 3.12
N LEU A 90 -13.95 -6.10 2.30
CA LEU A 90 -13.95 -5.38 1.03
C LEU A 90 -14.56 -6.27 -0.06
N PRO A 91 -15.30 -5.71 -1.04
CA PRO A 91 -15.90 -6.48 -2.11
C PRO A 91 -14.84 -7.11 -3.02
N ALA A 92 -15.24 -8.14 -3.78
CA ALA A 92 -14.39 -8.74 -4.80
C ALA A 92 -13.91 -7.70 -5.83
N ASN A 93 -12.71 -7.90 -6.35
CA ASN A 93 -12.05 -6.98 -7.30
C ASN A 93 -11.74 -5.58 -6.75
N THR A 94 -11.76 -5.41 -5.42
CA THR A 94 -11.21 -4.21 -4.79
C THR A 94 -9.74 -4.02 -5.22
N PRO A 95 -9.34 -2.81 -5.65
CA PRO A 95 -7.97 -2.53 -6.05
C PRO A 95 -6.95 -3.03 -5.03
N GLN A 96 -5.85 -3.58 -5.54
CA GLN A 96 -4.74 -4.06 -4.73
C GLN A 96 -3.75 -2.94 -4.47
N VAL A 97 -2.93 -3.09 -3.42
CA VAL A 97 -1.92 -2.09 -3.04
C VAL A 97 -2.54 -0.72 -2.82
N GLN A 98 -3.64 -0.71 -2.05
CA GLN A 98 -4.35 0.50 -1.66
C GLN A 98 -4.81 0.39 -0.21
N GLY A 99 -4.78 1.51 0.50
CA GLY A 99 -5.36 1.65 1.83
C GLY A 99 -6.81 2.14 1.78
N TYR A 100 -7.66 1.56 2.61
CA TYR A 100 -9.07 1.92 2.79
C TYR A 100 -9.29 2.33 4.24
N GLY A 101 -9.43 3.63 4.47
CA GLY A 101 -9.71 4.18 5.80
C GLY A 101 -11.20 4.07 6.12
N ILE A 102 -11.52 3.38 7.22
CA ILE A 102 -12.87 3.24 7.74
C ILE A 102 -12.95 4.00 9.07
N PRO A 103 -13.58 5.19 9.10
CA PRO A 103 -13.75 5.92 10.35
C PRO A 103 -14.78 5.24 11.24
N ILE A 104 -14.41 5.00 12.50
CA ILE A 104 -15.29 4.45 13.52
C ILE A 104 -15.53 5.51 14.58
N VAL A 105 -16.79 5.82 14.85
CA VAL A 105 -17.17 6.76 15.91
C VAL A 105 -17.67 6.03 17.14
N SER A 106 -17.12 6.43 18.28
CA SER A 106 -17.62 6.11 19.61
C SER A 106 -18.15 7.39 20.22
N PHE A 107 -19.38 7.38 20.73
CA PHE A 107 -20.06 8.59 21.20
C PHE A 107 -21.04 8.29 22.32
N VAL A 108 -21.35 9.32 23.10
CA VAL A 108 -22.48 9.30 24.04
C VAL A 108 -23.73 9.63 23.26
N ASP A 109 -24.63 8.66 23.16
CA ASP A 109 -25.94 8.81 22.52
C ASP A 109 -26.88 9.63 23.43
N ASN A 110 -27.06 10.91 23.09
CA ASN A 110 -27.84 11.86 23.88
C ASN A 110 -29.34 11.85 23.51
N ASN A 111 -29.72 11.24 22.38
CA ASN A 111 -31.04 11.32 21.74
C ASN A 111 -31.66 9.92 21.47
N PRO A 112 -31.41 8.96 22.38
CA PRO A 112 -31.37 7.49 22.20
C PRO A 112 -31.86 6.94 20.85
N ASN A 113 -31.26 7.38 19.74
CA ASN A 113 -31.65 6.94 18.39
C ASN A 113 -30.63 5.96 17.78
N GLY A 114 -29.46 5.78 18.41
CA GLY A 114 -28.39 4.91 17.91
C GLY A 114 -27.60 5.47 16.73
N ASP A 115 -27.87 6.70 16.30
CA ASP A 115 -27.22 7.38 15.18
C ASP A 115 -26.24 8.44 15.69
N PHE A 116 -25.23 8.77 14.88
CA PHE A 116 -24.28 9.84 15.18
C PHE A 116 -24.63 11.10 14.41
N ASP A 117 -25.03 12.14 15.13
CA ASP A 117 -25.16 13.52 14.65
C ASP A 117 -24.21 14.40 15.47
N VAL A 118 -23.17 14.91 14.81
CA VAL A 118 -22.16 15.77 15.44
C VAL A 118 -22.75 16.99 16.16
N THR A 119 -23.95 17.45 15.77
CA THR A 119 -24.63 18.59 16.39
C THR A 119 -25.37 18.23 17.68
N GLN A 120 -25.65 16.95 17.92
CA GLN A 120 -26.39 16.45 19.09
C GLN A 120 -25.47 15.62 20.02
N GLU A 121 -24.57 14.85 19.45
CA GLU A 121 -23.61 13.98 20.12
C GLU A 121 -22.29 14.73 20.28
N THR A 122 -22.18 15.55 21.33
CA THR A 122 -21.00 16.42 21.55
C THR A 122 -19.83 15.74 22.26
N VAL A 123 -20.02 14.52 22.77
CA VAL A 123 -18.97 13.74 23.44
C VAL A 123 -18.71 12.49 22.61
N PHE A 124 -17.61 12.51 21.86
CA PHE A 124 -17.24 11.42 20.98
C PHE A 124 -15.73 11.31 20.77
N ASN A 125 -15.31 10.18 20.22
CA ASN A 125 -13.98 9.92 19.72
C ASN A 125 -14.10 9.16 18.40
N ILE A 126 -13.31 9.59 17.40
CA ILE A 126 -13.25 8.95 16.09
C ILE A 126 -11.89 8.30 15.93
N THR A 127 -11.88 7.02 15.59
CA THR A 127 -10.69 6.29 15.15
C THR A 127 -10.80 5.95 13.66
N VAL A 128 -9.70 5.51 13.06
CA VAL A 128 -9.69 5.06 11.67
C VAL A 128 -9.03 3.71 11.59
N ASP A 129 -9.80 2.72 11.15
CA ASP A 129 -9.25 1.41 10.83
C ASP A 129 -8.89 1.41 9.35
N ARG A 130 -7.59 1.30 9.06
CA ARG A 130 -7.06 1.29 7.70
C ARG A 130 -6.75 -0.12 7.25
N VAL A 131 -7.52 -0.60 6.28
CA VAL A 131 -7.29 -1.91 5.66
C VAL A 131 -6.44 -1.73 4.42
N TYR A 132 -5.38 -2.52 4.28
CA TYR A 132 -4.54 -2.54 3.10
C TYR A 132 -4.72 -3.87 2.36
N THR A 133 -5.13 -3.82 1.10
CA THR A 133 -5.18 -5.01 0.21
C THR A 133 -3.77 -5.44 -0.25
N GLY A 134 -2.79 -4.60 0.03
CA GLY A 134 -1.35 -4.79 -0.10
C GLY A 134 -0.69 -3.47 0.33
N TYR A 135 0.55 -3.51 0.82
CA TYR A 135 1.22 -2.29 1.29
C TYR A 135 2.58 -2.06 0.63
N MET A 136 3.10 -2.99 -0.18
CA MET A 136 4.28 -2.76 -1.01
C MET A 136 3.87 -2.48 -2.44
N GLN A 137 4.10 -1.24 -2.87
CA GLN A 137 3.98 -0.84 -4.26
C GLN A 137 5.34 -1.01 -4.93
N MET A 138 5.35 -1.58 -6.13
CA MET A 138 6.54 -1.70 -6.96
C MET A 138 6.23 -1.22 -8.37
N VAL A 139 7.14 -0.45 -8.94
CA VAL A 139 7.07 -0.02 -10.34
C VAL A 139 8.38 -0.38 -11.00
N LYS A 140 8.30 -1.15 -12.09
CA LYS A 140 9.44 -1.44 -12.94
C LYS A 140 9.34 -0.61 -14.21
N GLU A 141 10.42 0.08 -14.50
CA GLU A 141 10.61 0.89 -15.68
C GLU A 141 11.90 0.49 -16.37
N ALA A 142 12.01 0.82 -17.64
CA ALA A 142 13.29 0.76 -18.33
C ALA A 142 13.38 1.82 -19.41
N ARG A 143 14.63 2.13 -19.79
CA ARG A 143 14.99 3.14 -20.77
C ARG A 143 16.13 2.65 -21.66
N ILE A 144 16.29 3.25 -22.85
CA ILE A 144 17.37 2.91 -23.79
C ILE A 144 18.39 4.05 -23.80
N LEU A 145 19.66 3.69 -23.60
CA LEU A 145 20.81 4.58 -23.75
C LEU A 145 21.58 4.20 -25.01
N ASP A 146 22.16 5.19 -25.68
CA ASP A 146 22.99 4.98 -26.86
C ASP A 146 24.30 4.26 -26.50
N THR A 147 25.10 3.95 -27.52
CA THR A 147 26.38 3.23 -27.39
C THR A 147 27.43 3.90 -26.49
N ASP A 148 27.23 5.17 -26.11
CA ASP A 148 28.05 5.89 -25.14
C ASP A 148 27.66 5.62 -23.67
N GLY A 149 26.54 4.93 -23.42
CA GLY A 149 26.03 4.60 -22.08
C GLY A 149 25.48 5.80 -21.30
N VAL A 150 25.29 6.94 -21.95
CA VAL A 150 24.88 8.21 -21.32
C VAL A 150 23.75 8.91 -22.09
N THR A 151 23.82 8.94 -23.42
CA THR A 151 22.82 9.60 -24.26
C THR A 151 21.51 8.82 -24.23
N VAL A 152 20.44 9.45 -23.75
CA VAL A 152 19.11 8.83 -23.69
C VAL A 152 18.49 8.81 -25.09
N ILE A 153 18.20 7.60 -25.59
CA ILE A 153 17.48 7.38 -26.84
C ILE A 153 15.98 7.27 -26.58
N GLU A 154 15.63 6.67 -25.45
CA GLU A 154 14.27 6.54 -24.97
C GLU A 154 14.24 6.72 -23.45
N GLU A 155 13.25 7.44 -22.95
CA GLU A 155 13.06 7.69 -21.51
C GLU A 155 12.46 6.48 -20.77
N PHE A 156 12.47 6.54 -19.44
CA PHE A 156 11.81 5.52 -18.62
C PHE A 156 10.31 5.41 -18.93
N THR A 157 9.86 4.19 -19.17
CA THR A 157 8.44 3.88 -19.37
C THR A 157 8.00 2.71 -18.49
N THR A 158 6.77 2.79 -17.96
CA THR A 158 6.15 1.75 -17.12
C THR A 158 5.42 0.70 -17.96
N GLY A 159 5.52 -0.57 -17.56
CA GLY A 159 4.82 -1.71 -18.17
C GLY A 159 5.81 -2.78 -18.64
N THR A 160 5.32 -3.98 -18.98
CA THR A 160 6.03 -4.76 -20.00
C THR A 160 6.13 -3.79 -21.17
N PRO A 161 7.31 -3.46 -21.67
CA PRO A 161 7.40 -2.85 -22.96
C PRO A 161 7.05 -3.98 -23.92
N THR A 162 5.78 -4.33 -24.00
CA THR A 162 5.17 -4.73 -25.24
C THR A 162 5.07 -3.40 -25.94
N GLY A 163 6.03 -3.10 -26.82
CA GLY A 163 6.03 -1.84 -27.50
C GLY A 163 4.75 -1.66 -28.30
N ASP A 164 4.75 -0.58 -29.08
CA ASP A 164 3.97 -0.57 -30.29
C ASP A 164 3.94 -2.00 -30.90
N PRO A 165 2.77 -2.60 -31.18
CA PRO A 165 2.72 -3.89 -31.86
C PRO A 165 3.51 -3.89 -33.19
N GLU A 166 3.89 -2.72 -33.71
CA GLU A 166 4.80 -2.54 -34.86
C GLU A 166 6.31 -2.55 -34.50
N GLU A 167 6.73 -2.17 -33.28
CA GLU A 167 8.14 -2.03 -32.88
C GLU A 167 8.67 -3.11 -31.93
N GLY A 168 7.80 -3.89 -31.27
CA GLY A 168 8.24 -4.98 -30.40
C GLY A 168 8.68 -4.54 -28.99
N GLY A 169 9.24 -5.44 -28.18
CA GLY A 169 9.65 -5.14 -26.80
C GLY A 169 10.95 -4.35 -26.65
N LEU A 170 11.34 -3.94 -25.43
CA LEU A 170 12.56 -3.12 -25.23
C LEU A 170 13.81 -3.76 -25.82
N THR A 171 13.97 -5.07 -25.69
CA THR A 171 15.08 -5.82 -26.28
C THR A 171 15.04 -5.90 -27.80
N GLU A 172 13.86 -5.74 -28.40
CA GLU A 172 13.67 -5.71 -29.86
C GLU A 172 13.91 -4.29 -30.42
N ARG A 173 13.67 -3.27 -29.59
CA ARG A 173 13.83 -1.85 -29.93
C ARG A 173 15.27 -1.35 -29.71
N ALA A 174 15.94 -1.86 -28.68
CA ALA A 174 17.35 -1.56 -28.43
C ALA A 174 18.24 -2.22 -29.49
N LYS A 175 19.19 -1.46 -30.03
CA LYS A 175 20.11 -1.93 -31.09
C LYS A 175 21.38 -2.52 -30.49
N PRO A 176 22.08 -3.41 -31.21
CA PRO A 176 23.39 -3.90 -30.78
C PRO A 176 24.34 -2.78 -30.35
N GLY A 177 24.97 -2.96 -29.20
CA GLY A 177 25.87 -2.00 -28.56
C GLY A 177 25.19 -0.94 -27.69
N GLN A 178 23.86 -0.78 -27.75
CA GLN A 178 23.11 0.11 -26.85
C GLN A 178 22.90 -0.53 -25.48
N PHE A 179 22.46 0.28 -24.52
CA PHE A 179 22.16 -0.19 -23.17
C PHE A 179 20.68 -0.10 -22.86
N ILE A 180 20.18 -1.08 -22.11
CA ILE A 180 18.89 -1.02 -21.46
C ILE A 180 19.17 -0.82 -19.97
N GLU A 181 18.69 0.29 -19.41
CA GLU A 181 18.74 0.56 -17.97
C GLU A 181 17.37 0.28 -17.37
N TYR A 182 17.34 -0.64 -16.42
CA TYR A 182 16.15 -0.98 -15.65
C TYR A 182 16.17 -0.24 -14.33
N ARG A 183 15.00 0.25 -13.91
CA ARG A 183 14.79 0.84 -12.59
C ARG A 183 13.54 0.22 -11.98
N ILE A 184 13.70 -0.35 -10.79
CA ILE A 184 12.60 -0.81 -9.98
C ILE A 184 12.50 0.13 -8.80
N THR A 185 11.40 0.86 -8.66
CA THR A 185 11.10 1.63 -7.47
C THR A 185 10.13 0.85 -6.59
N TYR A 186 10.28 0.98 -5.28
CA TYR A 186 9.41 0.35 -4.31
C TYR A 186 9.07 1.32 -3.20
N THR A 187 7.84 1.24 -2.70
CA THR A 187 7.33 2.08 -1.62
C THR A 187 6.44 1.26 -0.71
N ASN A 188 6.64 1.37 0.60
CA ASN A 188 5.65 0.93 1.57
C ASN A 188 4.59 2.02 1.72
N ILE A 189 3.40 1.80 1.15
CA ILE A 189 2.32 2.80 1.14
C ILE A 189 1.51 2.83 2.43
N SER A 190 1.86 2.00 3.42
CA SER A 190 1.21 2.06 4.72
C SER A 190 1.60 3.34 5.49
N GLU A 191 0.69 3.83 6.32
CA GLU A 191 0.95 4.99 7.16
C GLU A 191 1.80 4.61 8.39
N PRO A 192 2.73 5.48 8.83
CA PRO A 192 3.43 5.30 10.09
C PRO A 192 2.48 5.21 11.28
N LEU A 193 2.93 4.50 12.33
CA LEU A 193 2.15 4.33 13.55
C LEU A 193 1.87 5.68 14.23
N VAL A 194 0.59 6.00 14.42
CA VAL A 194 0.13 7.11 15.26
C VAL A 194 -0.85 6.59 16.31
N GLY A 195 -0.54 6.79 17.59
CA GLY A 195 -1.40 6.33 18.70
C GLY A 195 -1.10 4.89 19.17
N ALA A 196 -1.84 4.44 20.17
CA ALA A 196 -1.72 3.10 20.74
C ALA A 196 -2.68 2.11 20.06
N GLY A 197 -2.32 0.82 20.06
CA GLY A 197 -3.21 -0.25 19.59
C GLY A 197 -3.18 -0.55 18.09
N ASN A 198 -2.46 0.23 17.28
CA ASN A 198 -2.33 -0.11 15.85
C ASN A 198 -1.19 -1.10 15.58
N VAL A 199 -1.35 -1.84 14.49
CA VAL A 199 -0.34 -2.75 13.95
C VAL A 199 0.57 -2.01 12.99
N ILE A 200 1.88 -2.22 13.09
CA ILE A 200 2.88 -1.71 12.14
C ILE A 200 2.97 -2.68 10.96
N LEU A 201 2.88 -2.16 9.74
CA LEU A 201 2.98 -2.95 8.51
C LEU A 201 4.37 -2.81 7.87
N ASP A 202 5.40 -3.25 8.59
CA ASP A 202 6.77 -3.34 8.05
C ASP A 202 6.87 -4.47 7.01
N ALA A 203 7.41 -4.15 5.83
CA ALA A 203 7.78 -5.18 4.87
C ALA A 203 9.12 -5.81 5.28
N ASN A 204 9.05 -6.84 6.11
CA ASN A 204 10.23 -7.54 6.63
C ASN A 204 10.78 -8.55 5.63
N ASN A 205 12.11 -8.67 5.56
CA ASN A 205 12.83 -9.56 4.64
C ASN A 205 12.43 -9.34 3.16
N PHE A 206 12.14 -8.10 2.80
CA PHE A 206 11.79 -7.72 1.44
C PHE A 206 12.99 -7.97 0.52
N THR A 207 12.73 -8.69 -0.57
CA THR A 207 13.75 -9.10 -1.54
C THR A 207 13.20 -8.91 -2.95
N ILE A 208 13.98 -8.25 -3.80
CA ILE A 208 13.65 -8.08 -5.22
C ILE A 208 14.46 -9.11 -6.00
N THR A 209 13.78 -9.93 -6.80
CA THR A 209 14.43 -10.90 -7.68
C THR A 209 14.15 -10.56 -9.14
N GLU A 210 15.21 -10.30 -9.88
CA GLU A 210 15.19 -10.06 -11.32
C GLU A 210 15.87 -11.23 -12.03
N ASP A 211 15.07 -12.11 -12.62
CA ASP A 211 15.52 -13.31 -13.32
C ASP A 211 15.31 -13.15 -14.83
N GLY A 212 16.43 -12.96 -15.54
CA GLY A 212 16.53 -12.76 -16.97
C GLY A 212 16.11 -13.96 -17.82
N GLU A 213 16.05 -15.16 -17.23
CA GLU A 213 15.72 -16.42 -17.90
C GLU A 213 14.23 -16.77 -17.81
N GLN A 214 13.49 -16.11 -16.92
CA GLN A 214 12.07 -16.41 -16.66
C GLN A 214 11.16 -15.32 -17.23
N ALA A 215 10.10 -15.73 -17.92
CA ALA A 215 9.04 -14.80 -18.30
C ALA A 215 8.36 -14.23 -17.03
N PRO A 216 8.01 -12.93 -17.01
CA PRO A 216 8.06 -11.96 -18.11
C PRO A 216 9.39 -11.17 -18.22
N ASN A 217 10.43 -11.53 -17.47
CA ASN A 217 11.71 -10.80 -17.38
C ASN A 217 12.78 -11.33 -18.37
N ASN A 218 12.41 -11.77 -19.57
CA ASN A 218 13.24 -12.54 -20.50
C ASN A 218 14.37 -11.75 -21.24
N TRP A 219 15.14 -10.91 -20.56
CA TRP A 219 16.13 -9.99 -21.16
C TRP A 219 17.53 -10.59 -21.41
N VAL A 220 17.84 -11.79 -20.91
CA VAL A 220 19.22 -12.31 -20.87
C VAL A 220 19.76 -12.83 -22.20
N THR A 221 18.90 -13.21 -23.15
CA THR A 221 19.33 -13.92 -24.37
C THR A 221 20.04 -13.05 -25.41
N VAL A 222 19.88 -11.74 -25.30
CA VAL A 222 20.44 -10.75 -26.23
C VAL A 222 21.24 -9.67 -25.51
N THR A 223 21.47 -9.84 -24.21
CA THR A 223 22.18 -8.84 -23.42
C THR A 223 23.20 -9.43 -22.46
N THR A 224 24.29 -8.70 -22.27
CA THR A 224 25.31 -8.95 -21.25
C THR A 224 25.18 -7.97 -20.09
N HIS A 225 25.76 -8.33 -18.94
CA HIS A 225 25.79 -7.48 -17.75
C HIS A 225 26.62 -6.23 -18.02
N GLU A 226 26.19 -5.08 -17.50
CA GLU A 226 27.02 -3.88 -17.42
C GLU A 226 27.21 -3.49 -15.95
N GLN A 227 28.46 -3.27 -15.56
CA GLN A 227 28.82 -2.88 -14.19
C GLN A 227 28.22 -1.51 -13.83
N GLY A 228 27.95 -1.29 -12.55
CA GLY A 228 27.30 -0.09 -12.02
C GLY A 228 25.88 -0.37 -11.54
N THR A 229 25.63 -1.57 -11.03
CA THR A 229 24.38 -1.91 -10.36
C THR A 229 24.23 -1.09 -9.08
N GLU A 230 23.10 -0.42 -8.90
CA GLU A 230 22.88 0.57 -7.85
C GLU A 230 21.58 0.25 -7.06
N PRO A 231 21.67 -0.52 -5.97
CA PRO A 231 20.58 -0.62 -5.00
C PRO A 231 20.61 0.57 -4.04
N SER A 232 19.46 1.19 -3.81
CA SER A 232 19.32 2.21 -2.75
C SER A 232 19.42 1.64 -1.33
N GLN A 233 19.10 0.35 -1.17
CA GLN A 233 19.14 -0.38 0.10
C GLN A 233 19.50 -1.86 -0.14
N GLY A 234 20.11 -2.46 0.87
CA GLY A 234 20.46 -3.89 0.83
C GLY A 234 21.67 -4.20 -0.06
N THR A 235 22.02 -5.48 -0.10
CA THR A 235 23.04 -6.01 -1.01
C THR A 235 22.40 -6.66 -2.23
N VAL A 236 23.15 -6.76 -3.33
CA VAL A 236 22.74 -7.50 -4.53
C VAL A 236 23.62 -8.73 -4.66
N GLU A 237 23.02 -9.90 -4.82
CA GLU A 237 23.70 -11.13 -5.22
C GLU A 237 23.48 -11.38 -6.72
N TYR A 238 24.54 -11.75 -7.41
CA TYR A 238 24.55 -11.95 -8.86
C TYR A 238 24.66 -13.43 -9.18
N PHE A 239 23.95 -13.88 -10.21
CA PHE A 239 23.93 -15.28 -10.61
C PHE A 239 24.11 -15.45 -12.11
N ASN A 240 24.82 -16.51 -12.49
CA ASN A 240 24.68 -17.16 -13.77
C ASN A 240 23.92 -18.47 -13.56
N LYS A 241 22.64 -18.48 -13.94
CA LYS A 241 21.69 -19.55 -13.65
C LYS A 241 21.61 -19.80 -12.15
N THR A 242 22.12 -20.93 -11.68
CA THR A 242 22.16 -21.32 -10.27
C THR A 242 23.51 -21.02 -9.61
N LEU A 243 24.54 -20.64 -10.37
CA LEU A 243 25.85 -20.30 -9.84
C LEU A 243 25.85 -18.87 -9.31
N SER A 244 26.09 -18.71 -8.02
CA SER A 244 26.29 -17.40 -7.39
C SER A 244 27.71 -16.87 -7.67
N PHE A 245 27.78 -15.60 -8.04
CA PHE A 245 29.02 -14.80 -8.08
C PHE A 245 29.24 -14.03 -6.77
N GLY A 246 28.35 -14.16 -5.79
CA GLY A 246 28.35 -13.41 -4.55
C GLY A 246 27.86 -11.97 -4.73
N ASN A 247 28.26 -11.08 -3.84
CA ASN A 247 27.74 -9.70 -3.76
C ASN A 247 28.67 -8.63 -4.35
N SER A 248 29.69 -9.03 -5.09
CA SER A 248 30.53 -8.09 -5.84
C SER A 248 29.96 -7.92 -7.24
N ASP A 249 29.71 -6.67 -7.65
CA ASP A 249 29.20 -6.36 -8.99
C ASP A 249 30.17 -6.88 -10.07
N PRO A 250 29.76 -7.84 -10.90
CA PRO A 250 30.63 -8.44 -11.92
C PRO A 250 31.18 -7.40 -12.90
N ALA A 251 32.20 -7.80 -13.67
CA ALA A 251 32.72 -6.93 -14.72
C ALA A 251 31.71 -6.81 -15.88
N SER A 252 31.71 -5.68 -16.58
CA SER A 252 30.91 -5.52 -17.79
C SER A 252 31.23 -6.60 -18.83
N GLY A 253 30.21 -7.15 -19.47
CA GLY A 253 30.30 -8.27 -20.42
C GLY A 253 30.13 -9.66 -19.80
N GLU A 254 30.09 -9.78 -18.47
CA GLU A 254 29.86 -11.06 -17.81
C GLU A 254 28.41 -11.58 -18.04
N GLU A 255 28.27 -12.91 -18.08
CA GLU A 255 26.97 -13.56 -18.19
C GLU A 255 26.29 -13.61 -16.81
N VAL A 256 25.61 -12.52 -16.44
CA VAL A 256 24.68 -12.50 -15.30
C VAL A 256 23.28 -12.73 -15.83
N THR A 257 22.62 -13.76 -15.33
CA THR A 257 21.24 -14.11 -15.71
C THR A 257 20.22 -13.73 -14.63
N LYS A 258 20.65 -13.51 -13.39
CA LYS A 258 19.75 -13.13 -12.29
C LYS A 258 20.42 -12.21 -11.27
N TYR A 259 19.63 -11.28 -10.75
CA TYR A 259 19.98 -10.39 -9.64
C TYR A 259 19.01 -10.61 -8.47
N VAL A 260 19.54 -10.68 -7.25
CA VAL A 260 18.75 -10.76 -6.03
C VAL A 260 19.15 -9.62 -5.11
N ASN A 261 18.28 -8.61 -4.97
CA ASN A 261 18.50 -7.50 -4.05
C ASN A 261 17.80 -7.79 -2.72
N GLU A 262 18.60 -8.07 -1.69
CA GLU A 262 18.15 -8.29 -0.30
C GLU A 262 17.94 -6.95 0.41
N VAL A 263 16.80 -6.30 0.17
CA VAL A 263 16.49 -4.94 0.68
C VAL A 263 16.42 -4.91 2.21
N GLY A 264 15.90 -5.97 2.84
CA GLY A 264 15.75 -6.04 4.30
C GLY A 264 14.38 -5.57 4.75
N THR A 265 14.29 -4.52 5.57
CA THR A 265 13.01 -4.00 6.07
C THR A 265 12.68 -2.67 5.42
N VAL A 266 11.47 -2.55 4.88
CA VAL A 266 10.91 -1.27 4.40
C VAL A 266 9.77 -0.87 5.33
N ALA A 267 10.00 0.16 6.15
CA ALA A 267 9.03 0.64 7.12
C ALA A 267 7.89 1.43 6.44
N PRO A 268 6.73 1.64 7.10
CA PRO A 268 5.65 2.47 6.56
C PRO A 268 6.12 3.84 6.06
N GLY A 269 5.76 4.19 4.82
CA GLY A 269 6.15 5.43 4.15
C GLY A 269 7.56 5.42 3.53
N ASP A 270 8.39 4.43 3.84
CA ASP A 270 9.72 4.33 3.25
C ASP A 270 9.65 3.88 1.78
N ASN A 271 10.68 4.25 1.04
CA ASN A 271 10.81 3.92 -0.37
C ASN A 271 12.28 3.69 -0.75
N GLY A 272 12.48 3.12 -1.93
CA GLY A 272 13.79 2.94 -2.52
C GLY A 272 13.71 2.55 -3.99
N SER A 273 14.89 2.32 -4.56
CA SER A 273 15.10 1.85 -5.91
C SER A 273 16.15 0.75 -6.01
N PHE A 274 16.08 -0.01 -7.11
CA PHE A 274 17.09 -0.94 -7.58
C PHE A 274 17.30 -0.70 -9.08
N VAL A 275 18.51 -0.28 -9.46
CA VAL A 275 18.89 0.06 -10.83
C VAL A 275 19.97 -0.88 -11.33
N PHE A 276 19.81 -1.40 -12.54
CA PHE A 276 20.83 -2.22 -13.20
C PHE A 276 20.80 -2.01 -14.71
N ARG A 277 21.95 -2.26 -15.36
CA ARG A 277 22.12 -2.08 -16.80
C ARG A 277 22.47 -3.38 -17.49
N ARG A 278 22.00 -3.47 -18.73
CA ARG A 278 22.27 -4.55 -19.66
C ARG A 278 22.74 -3.95 -20.98
N LYS A 279 23.78 -4.52 -21.58
CA LYS A 279 24.25 -4.12 -22.92
C LYS A 279 23.72 -5.09 -23.95
N VAL A 280 23.16 -4.58 -25.04
CA VAL A 280 22.69 -5.42 -26.15
C VAL A 280 23.89 -5.88 -26.98
N ASP A 281 23.97 -7.17 -27.24
CA ASP A 281 25.05 -7.78 -28.03
C ASP A 281 24.93 -7.54 -29.53
#